data_AF-A0A174NR39-F1
#
_entry.id   AF-A0A174NR39-F1
#
_cell.length_a   1.000
_cell.length_b   1.000
_cell.length_c   1.000
_cell.angle_alpha   90.00
_cell.angle_beta   90.00
_cell.angle_gamma   90.00
#
_symmetry.space_group_name_H-M   'P 1'
#
loop_
_entity.id
_entity.type
_entity.pdbx_description
1 polymer ?
#
loop_
_entity_poly.entity_id
_entity_poly.type
_entity_poly.pdbx_seq_one_letter_code
_entity_poly.pdbx_strand_id
1 'polypeptide(L)'
;MTVKEVIDQIHDNELYFDIHEAKGHAIKEHAISREALIPKILSMHRPAPGNIKMATRFLSKENALYWIRRTVAENYQEIKNWIKQDVEAYIELSISSELITGEGIAFHTDWKNIFSVHSVVVVLHRDHNNLFYVKTAYPVAGFDDVDDILDAMEEYDS
;
A
#
# COMPACT_ATOMS: atom_id res chain seq x y z
N MET A 1 1.70 16.90 -20.70
CA MET A 1 0.97 15.89 -19.92
C MET A 1 0.34 16.56 -18.71
N THR A 2 -0.90 16.23 -18.36
CA THR A 2 -1.64 16.76 -17.22
C THR A 2 -1.78 15.70 -16.12
N VAL A 3 -2.05 16.11 -14.88
CA VAL A 3 -2.30 15.17 -13.77
C VAL A 3 -3.45 14.21 -14.11
N LYS A 4 -4.51 14.72 -14.77
CA LYS A 4 -5.64 13.89 -15.19
C LYS A 4 -5.21 12.81 -16.18
N GLU A 5 -4.41 13.15 -17.18
CA GLU A 5 -3.92 12.18 -18.18
C GLU A 5 -3.11 11.05 -17.52
N VAL A 6 -2.29 11.36 -16.51
CA VAL A 6 -1.52 10.34 -15.77
C VAL A 6 -2.43 9.46 -14.92
N ILE A 7 -3.48 10.03 -14.32
CA ILE A 7 -4.47 9.23 -13.58
C ILE A 7 -5.27 8.33 -14.52
N ASP A 8 -5.63 8.82 -15.71
CA ASP A 8 -6.30 8.02 -16.73
C ASP A 8 -5.41 6.84 -17.16
N GLN A 9 -4.08 7.02 -17.25
CA GLN A 9 -3.12 5.91 -17.47
C GLN A 9 -3.13 4.87 -16.34
N ILE A 10 -3.26 5.29 -15.07
CA ILE A 10 -3.34 4.36 -13.93
C ILE A 10 -4.62 3.50 -13.99
N HIS A 11 -5.69 4.03 -14.59
CA HIS A 11 -6.96 3.32 -14.78
C HIS A 11 -6.92 2.32 -15.94
N ASP A 12 -6.01 2.51 -16.90
CA ASP A 12 -5.76 1.55 -17.97
C ASP A 12 -4.82 0.44 -17.50
N ASN A 13 -5.16 -0.82 -17.78
CA ASN A 13 -4.34 -1.95 -17.33
C ASN A 13 -2.98 -2.00 -18.03
N GLU A 14 -2.94 -1.83 -19.35
CA GLU A 14 -1.70 -1.95 -20.13
C GLU A 14 -0.74 -0.82 -19.76
N LEU A 15 -1.25 0.41 -19.75
CA LEU A 15 -0.44 1.59 -19.40
C LEU A 15 0.02 1.56 -17.94
N TYR A 16 -0.80 1.04 -17.02
CA TYR A 16 -0.38 0.84 -15.64
C TYR A 16 0.87 -0.05 -15.57
N PHE A 17 0.88 -1.20 -16.26
CA PHE A 17 2.02 -2.11 -16.21
C PHE A 17 3.24 -1.55 -16.94
N ASP A 18 3.06 -0.95 -18.11
CA ASP A 18 4.16 -0.47 -18.95
C ASP A 18 4.86 0.78 -18.40
N ILE A 19 4.15 1.60 -17.62
CA ILE A 19 4.67 2.88 -17.12
C ILE A 19 4.87 2.84 -15.60
N HIS A 20 3.83 2.45 -14.86
CA HIS A 20 3.82 2.56 -13.40
C HIS A 20 4.51 1.38 -12.76
N GLU A 21 4.06 0.16 -13.02
CA GLU A 21 4.68 -1.04 -12.45
C GLU A 21 6.08 -1.31 -13.02
N ALA A 22 6.38 -0.88 -14.25
CA ALA A 22 7.72 -1.00 -14.84
C ALA A 22 8.81 -0.24 -14.05
N LYS A 23 8.46 0.86 -13.38
CA LYS A 23 9.35 1.68 -12.52
C LYS A 23 9.09 1.47 -11.02
N GLY A 24 7.87 1.07 -10.70
CA GLY A 24 7.38 0.76 -9.37
C GLY A 24 7.51 -0.71 -9.02
N HIS A 25 6.81 -1.11 -7.96
CA HIS A 25 6.79 -2.48 -7.48
C HIS A 25 5.55 -2.79 -6.64
N ALA A 26 4.45 -2.06 -6.85
CA ALA A 26 3.23 -2.21 -6.04
C ALA A 26 2.64 -3.62 -6.17
N ILE A 27 2.44 -4.07 -7.41
CA ILE A 27 1.86 -5.39 -7.67
C ILE A 27 2.87 -6.48 -7.34
N LYS A 28 4.13 -6.32 -7.79
CA LYS A 28 5.17 -7.33 -7.57
C LYS A 28 5.41 -7.63 -6.08
N GLU A 29 5.45 -6.61 -5.23
CA GLU A 29 5.82 -6.77 -3.81
C GLU A 29 4.60 -6.94 -2.90
N HIS A 30 3.41 -6.50 -3.31
CA HIS A 30 2.23 -6.47 -2.42
C HIS A 30 1.02 -7.23 -2.96
N ALA A 31 0.98 -7.69 -4.22
CA ALA A 31 0.00 -8.68 -4.69
C ALA A 31 0.62 -10.09 -4.74
N ILE A 32 1.32 -10.45 -3.67
CA ILE A 32 2.04 -11.72 -3.49
C ILE A 32 1.13 -12.81 -2.93
N SER A 33 1.63 -14.05 -2.79
CA SER A 33 0.90 -15.11 -2.07
C SER A 33 0.92 -14.90 -0.56
N ARG A 34 0.02 -15.58 0.16
CA ARG A 34 -0.02 -15.51 1.63
C ARG A 34 1.27 -16.04 2.26
N GLU A 35 1.80 -17.13 1.71
CA GLU A 35 3.02 -17.79 2.20
C GLU A 35 4.25 -16.87 2.07
N ALA A 36 4.24 -15.97 1.09
CA ALA A 36 5.30 -14.99 0.89
C ALA A 36 5.33 -13.88 1.96
N LEU A 37 4.30 -13.75 2.81
CA LEU A 37 4.31 -12.82 3.94
C LEU A 37 5.38 -13.15 4.98
N ILE A 38 5.66 -14.43 5.23
CA ILE A 38 6.66 -14.88 6.20
C ILE A 38 8.08 -14.42 5.82
N PRO A 39 8.61 -14.76 4.62
CA PRO A 39 9.93 -14.25 4.23
C PRO A 39 9.95 -12.72 4.13
N LYS A 40 8.84 -12.08 3.75
CA LYS A 40 8.72 -10.62 3.72
C LYS A 40 8.88 -10.01 5.10
N ILE A 41 8.13 -10.44 6.12
CA ILE A 41 8.25 -9.89 7.47
C ILE A 41 9.64 -10.14 8.07
N LEU A 42 10.23 -11.30 7.79
CA LEU A 42 11.59 -11.65 8.22
C LEU A 42 12.67 -10.73 7.65
N SER A 43 12.45 -10.16 6.46
CA SER A 43 13.36 -9.19 5.83
C SER A 43 13.19 -7.76 6.34
N MET A 44 12.12 -7.47 7.07
CA MET A 44 11.83 -6.14 7.60
C MET A 44 12.60 -5.89 8.89
N HIS A 45 13.01 -4.65 9.12
CA HIS A 45 13.59 -4.25 10.40
C HIS A 45 12.61 -4.53 11.54
N ARG A 46 13.06 -5.21 12.59
CA ARG A 46 12.23 -5.47 13.78
C ARG A 46 11.77 -4.15 14.41
N PRO A 47 10.47 -4.00 14.74
CA PRO A 47 10.00 -2.80 15.44
C PRO A 47 10.51 -2.76 16.88
N ALA A 48 10.42 -1.59 17.51
CA ALA A 48 10.56 -1.49 18.96
C ALA A 48 9.39 -2.22 19.65
N PRO A 49 9.56 -2.73 20.88
CA PRO A 49 8.47 -3.35 21.63
C PRO A 49 7.24 -2.42 21.72
N GLY A 50 6.05 -2.98 21.54
CA GLY A 50 4.78 -2.24 21.55
C GLY A 50 4.43 -1.52 20.24
N ASN A 51 5.32 -1.48 19.24
CA ASN A 51 5.00 -0.87 17.94
C ASN A 51 4.50 -1.94 16.95
N ILE A 52 3.30 -1.72 16.42
CA ILE A 52 2.75 -2.56 15.35
C ILE A 52 3.59 -2.37 14.09
N LYS A 53 4.07 -3.49 13.55
CA LYS A 53 4.69 -3.53 12.23
C LYS A 53 4.29 -4.81 11.54
N MET A 54 3.77 -4.67 10.33
CA MET A 54 3.18 -5.78 9.58
C MET A 54 3.84 -5.96 8.22
N ALA A 55 3.91 -7.20 7.76
CA ALA A 55 4.00 -7.49 6.34
C ALA A 55 2.59 -7.68 5.81
N THR A 56 2.20 -6.88 4.83
CA THR A 56 0.87 -6.91 4.23
C THR A 56 0.91 -7.27 2.74
N ARG A 57 -0.22 -7.77 2.26
CA ARG A 57 -0.53 -8.07 0.87
C ARG A 57 -1.96 -7.65 0.53
N PHE A 58 -2.19 -7.24 -0.70
CA PHE A 58 -3.51 -7.20 -1.30
C PHE A 58 -4.04 -8.63 -1.47
N LEU A 59 -5.37 -8.77 -1.51
CA LEU A 59 -6.02 -10.08 -1.62
C LEU A 59 -5.78 -10.73 -3.00
N SER A 60 -5.68 -9.89 -4.03
CA SER A 60 -5.34 -10.28 -5.40
C SER A 60 -4.73 -9.10 -6.16
N LYS A 61 -4.25 -9.36 -7.39
CA LYS A 61 -3.79 -8.32 -8.31
C LYS A 61 -4.91 -7.34 -8.67
N GLU A 62 -6.13 -7.84 -8.91
CA GLU A 62 -7.31 -7.04 -9.27
C GLU A 62 -7.74 -6.16 -8.09
N ASN A 63 -7.70 -6.71 -6.88
CA ASN A 63 -7.94 -5.98 -5.64
C ASN A 63 -6.91 -4.86 -5.44
N ALA A 64 -5.62 -5.13 -5.69
CA ALA A 64 -4.57 -4.12 -5.66
C ALA A 64 -4.84 -2.97 -6.64
N LEU A 65 -5.11 -3.30 -7.91
CA LEU A 65 -5.39 -2.29 -8.95
C LEU A 65 -6.61 -1.44 -8.61
N TYR A 66 -7.69 -2.06 -8.11
CA TYR A 66 -8.88 -1.36 -7.66
C TYR A 66 -8.54 -0.30 -6.59
N TRP A 67 -7.85 -0.69 -5.52
CA TRP A 67 -7.54 0.22 -4.43
C TRP A 67 -6.54 1.30 -4.81
N ILE A 68 -5.55 0.99 -5.64
CA ILE A 68 -4.59 1.98 -6.15
C ILE A 68 -5.33 3.06 -6.95
N ARG A 69 -6.19 2.65 -7.90
CA ARG A 69 -6.99 3.56 -8.73
C ARG A 69 -7.90 4.44 -7.89
N ARG A 70 -8.60 3.83 -6.94
CA ARG A 70 -9.51 4.52 -6.04
C ARG A 70 -8.77 5.55 -5.18
N THR A 71 -7.66 5.16 -4.54
CA THR A 71 -6.86 6.06 -3.69
C THR A 71 -6.35 7.26 -4.50
N VAL A 72 -5.83 7.03 -5.70
CA VAL A 72 -5.32 8.10 -6.57
C VAL A 72 -6.45 9.03 -7.04
N ALA A 73 -7.61 8.47 -7.41
CA ALA A 73 -8.76 9.25 -7.85
C ALA A 73 -9.34 10.14 -6.74
N GLU A 74 -9.49 9.60 -5.52
CA GLU A 74 -10.03 10.34 -4.37
C GLU A 74 -9.08 11.45 -3.90
N ASN A 75 -7.77 11.28 -4.10
CA ASN A 75 -6.74 12.26 -3.73
C ASN A 75 -6.30 13.19 -4.89
N TYR A 76 -7.09 13.32 -5.96
CA TYR A 76 -6.73 14.11 -7.14
C TYR A 76 -6.25 15.54 -6.84
N GLN A 77 -6.95 16.23 -5.93
CA GLN A 77 -6.62 17.63 -5.62
C GLN A 77 -5.30 17.76 -4.85
N GLU A 78 -4.98 16.79 -4.01
CA GLU A 78 -3.71 16.72 -3.30
C GLU A 78 -2.55 16.49 -4.28
N ILE A 79 -2.70 15.55 -5.21
CA ILE A 79 -1.72 15.28 -6.27
C ILE A 79 -1.48 16.54 -7.12
N LYS A 80 -2.54 17.26 -7.50
CA LYS A 80 -2.41 18.53 -8.23
C LYS A 80 -1.62 19.57 -7.47
N ASN A 81 -1.86 19.70 -6.16
CA ASN A 81 -1.15 20.65 -5.33
C ASN A 81 0.33 20.28 -5.21
N TRP A 82 0.63 19.00 -4.99
CA TRP A 82 1.99 18.48 -4.94
C TRP A 82 2.78 18.71 -6.24
N ILE A 83 2.18 18.43 -7.40
CA ILE A 83 2.82 18.68 -8.70
C ILE A 83 3.13 20.17 -8.89
N LYS A 84 2.23 21.06 -8.45
CA LYS A 84 2.42 22.52 -8.56
C LYS A 84 3.54 23.05 -7.65
N GLN A 85 3.70 22.51 -6.45
CA GLN A 85 4.66 23.02 -5.46
C GLN A 85 6.13 22.63 -5.77
N ASP A 86 6.34 21.53 -6.49
CA ASP A 86 7.67 21.09 -6.99
C ASP A 86 8.80 20.99 -5.95
N VAL A 87 8.46 20.61 -4.70
CA VAL A 87 9.43 20.51 -3.59
C VAL A 87 9.79 19.08 -3.20
N GLU A 88 8.82 18.17 -3.15
CA GLU A 88 9.03 16.79 -2.69
C GLU A 88 9.09 15.80 -3.86
N ALA A 89 10.03 14.86 -3.79
CA ALA A 89 10.24 13.84 -4.83
C ALA A 89 9.13 12.78 -4.87
N TYR A 90 8.42 12.58 -3.76
CA TYR A 90 7.31 11.65 -3.64
C TYR A 90 6.19 12.26 -2.80
N ILE A 91 5.02 11.62 -2.84
CA ILE A 91 3.89 11.87 -1.95
C ILE A 91 3.26 10.54 -1.54
N GLU A 92 2.82 10.43 -0.29
CA GLU A 92 2.06 9.29 0.21
C GLU A 92 0.59 9.67 0.29
N LEU A 93 -0.27 8.89 -0.34
CA LEU A 93 -1.71 9.05 -0.35
C LEU A 93 -2.33 7.89 0.41
N SER A 94 -3.35 8.18 1.22
CA SER A 94 -4.03 7.13 1.98
C SER A 94 -5.53 7.16 1.77
N ILE A 95 -6.14 5.98 1.90
CA ILE A 95 -7.58 5.82 2.03
C ILE A 95 -7.86 4.78 3.13
N SER A 96 -8.93 5.00 3.88
CA SER A 96 -9.51 4.02 4.80
C SER A 96 -10.89 3.60 4.28
N SER A 97 -11.26 2.34 4.47
CA SER A 97 -12.53 1.80 4.00
C SER A 97 -13.07 0.74 4.95
N GLU A 98 -14.40 0.67 5.06
CA GLU A 98 -15.11 -0.45 5.72
C GLU A 98 -14.93 -1.83 5.04
N LEU A 99 -14.31 -1.86 3.85
CA LEU A 99 -14.07 -3.10 3.10
C LEU A 99 -12.63 -3.54 3.32
N ILE A 100 -12.41 -4.85 3.45
CA ILE A 100 -11.07 -5.42 3.53
C ILE A 100 -10.25 -5.02 2.31
N THR A 101 -9.17 -4.27 2.54
CA THR A 101 -8.23 -3.81 1.51
C THR A 101 -7.10 -4.81 1.28
N GLY A 102 -6.82 -5.63 2.28
CA GLY A 102 -5.79 -6.66 2.23
C GLY A 102 -5.71 -7.48 3.51
N GLU A 103 -4.61 -8.19 3.64
CA GLU A 103 -4.32 -8.98 4.83
C GLU A 103 -2.83 -8.92 5.17
N GLY A 104 -2.46 -9.24 6.41
CA GLY A 104 -1.08 -9.26 6.83
C GLY A 104 -0.81 -10.07 8.09
N ILE A 105 0.48 -10.21 8.38
CA ILE A 105 0.99 -10.75 9.64
C ILE A 105 1.78 -9.67 10.36
N ALA A 106 1.74 -9.67 11.69
CA ALA A 106 2.43 -8.71 12.53
C ALA A 106 3.68 -9.31 13.16
N PHE A 107 4.64 -8.45 13.51
CA PHE A 107 5.70 -8.83 14.44
C PHE A 107 5.07 -9.08 15.82
N HIS A 108 5.70 -9.97 16.60
CA HIS A 108 5.24 -10.31 17.95
C HIS A 108 3.85 -10.96 18.00
N THR A 109 3.46 -11.70 16.96
CA THR A 109 2.25 -12.54 16.97
C THR A 109 2.58 -13.94 16.43
N ASP A 110 1.70 -14.93 16.64
CA ASP A 110 1.75 -16.17 15.85
C ASP A 110 1.47 -15.82 14.37
N TRP A 111 2.38 -16.16 13.46
CA TRP A 111 2.23 -15.88 12.03
C TRP A 111 1.18 -16.75 11.33
N LYS A 112 0.54 -17.67 12.05
CA LYS A 112 -0.72 -18.29 11.61
C LYS A 112 -1.91 -17.32 11.72
N ASN A 113 -1.81 -16.29 12.57
CA ASN A 113 -2.83 -15.26 12.68
C ASN A 113 -2.68 -14.29 11.51
N ILE A 114 -3.65 -14.34 10.59
CA ILE A 114 -3.74 -13.43 9.46
C ILE A 114 -4.77 -12.36 9.79
N PHE A 115 -4.32 -11.12 9.87
CA PHE A 115 -5.16 -9.97 10.15
C PHE A 115 -5.70 -9.41 8.84
N SER A 116 -7.01 -9.18 8.78
CA SER A 116 -7.59 -8.34 7.71
C SER A 116 -7.20 -6.89 7.98
N VAL A 117 -7.00 -6.11 6.93
CA VAL A 117 -6.71 -4.69 7.07
C VAL A 117 -7.59 -3.86 6.14
N HIS A 118 -7.84 -2.61 6.55
CA HIS A 118 -8.92 -1.77 6.00
C HIS A 118 -8.44 -0.43 5.43
N SER A 119 -7.13 -0.18 5.39
CA SER A 119 -6.56 1.03 4.78
C SER A 119 -5.53 0.68 3.71
N VAL A 120 -5.25 1.63 2.81
CA VAL A 120 -4.24 1.51 1.75
C VAL A 120 -3.41 2.77 1.70
N VAL A 121 -2.10 2.59 1.53
CA VAL A 121 -1.17 3.66 1.18
C VAL A 121 -0.74 3.47 -0.28
N VAL A 122 -0.75 4.55 -1.05
CA VAL A 122 -0.18 4.63 -2.39
C VAL A 122 0.91 5.68 -2.40
N VAL A 123 2.12 5.30 -2.82
CA VAL A 123 3.25 6.22 -2.94
C VAL A 123 3.42 6.60 -4.40
N LEU A 124 3.28 7.88 -4.71
CA LEU A 124 3.59 8.42 -6.02
C LEU A 124 4.99 9.04 -6.01
N HIS A 125 5.76 8.84 -7.07
CA HIS A 125 7.09 9.42 -7.21
C HIS A 125 7.18 10.22 -8.50
N ARG A 126 7.87 11.36 -8.49
CA ARG A 126 8.06 12.20 -9.68
C ARG A 126 8.73 11.42 -10.80
N ASP A 127 8.30 11.73 -12.02
CA ASP A 127 8.87 11.23 -13.26
C ASP A 127 9.01 12.38 -14.26
N HIS A 128 10.21 12.56 -14.80
CA HIS A 128 10.47 13.64 -15.76
C HIS A 128 9.67 13.47 -17.06
N ASN A 129 9.32 12.23 -17.43
CA ASN A 129 8.64 11.93 -18.69
C ASN A 129 7.11 11.88 -18.55
N ASN A 130 6.59 11.51 -17.37
CA ASN A 130 5.18 11.21 -17.15
C ASN A 130 4.54 11.98 -15.96
N LEU A 131 5.16 13.07 -15.50
CA LEU A 131 4.89 13.80 -14.24
C LEU A 131 5.17 12.96 -12.97
N PHE A 132 4.58 11.77 -12.88
CA PHE A 132 4.77 10.82 -11.79
C PHE A 132 4.44 9.39 -12.22
N TYR A 133 4.81 8.45 -11.37
CA TYR A 133 4.42 7.04 -11.46
C TYR A 133 4.03 6.50 -10.08
N VAL A 134 3.34 5.36 -10.04
CA VAL A 134 3.04 4.68 -8.77
C VAL A 134 4.29 3.92 -8.37
N LYS A 135 4.97 4.37 -7.31
CA LYS A 135 6.21 3.72 -6.86
C LYS A 135 5.92 2.41 -6.16
N THR A 136 4.99 2.44 -5.23
CA THR A 136 4.49 1.27 -4.52
C THR A 136 3.10 1.57 -3.98
N ALA A 137 2.40 0.53 -3.56
CA ALA A 137 1.16 0.64 -2.82
C ALA A 137 1.00 -0.60 -1.96
N TYR A 138 0.41 -0.44 -0.79
CA TYR A 138 0.26 -1.54 0.14
C TYR A 138 -0.90 -1.31 1.11
N PRO A 139 -1.62 -2.39 1.49
CA PRO A 139 -2.57 -2.34 2.58
C PRO A 139 -1.87 -2.04 3.90
N VAL A 140 -2.54 -1.33 4.79
CA VAL A 140 -2.08 -1.03 6.15
C VAL A 140 -3.25 -1.17 7.11
N ALA A 141 -2.93 -1.48 8.37
CA ALA A 141 -3.91 -1.44 9.45
C ALA A 141 -4.54 -0.04 9.52
N GLY A 142 -5.86 0.03 9.43
CA GLY A 142 -6.65 1.20 9.78
C GLY A 142 -6.85 1.29 11.29
N PHE A 143 -7.58 2.31 11.73
CA PHE A 143 -7.87 2.53 13.15
C PHE A 143 -8.58 1.33 13.79
N ASP A 144 -9.56 0.76 13.08
CA ASP A 144 -10.37 -0.36 13.59
C ASP A 144 -9.64 -1.71 13.60
N ASP A 145 -8.47 -1.81 12.96
CA ASP A 145 -7.66 -3.04 12.91
C ASP A 145 -6.72 -3.19 14.12
N VAL A 146 -6.45 -2.08 14.82
CA VAL A 146 -5.36 -1.98 15.79
C VAL A 146 -5.60 -2.84 17.02
N ASP A 147 -6.82 -2.87 17.54
CA ASP A 147 -7.15 -3.57 18.78
C ASP A 147 -6.91 -5.08 18.64
N ASP A 148 -7.41 -5.69 17.57
CA ASP A 148 -7.21 -7.13 17.29
C ASP A 148 -5.73 -7.51 17.17
N ILE A 149 -4.91 -6.61 16.62
CA ILE A 149 -3.46 -6.84 16.48
C ILE A 149 -2.76 -6.73 17.84
N LEU A 150 -3.10 -5.72 18.64
CA LEU A 150 -2.52 -5.53 19.96
C LEU A 150 -2.86 -6.68 20.90
N ASP A 151 -4.11 -7.14 20.91
CA ASP A 151 -4.55 -8.29 21.71
C ASP A 151 -3.73 -9.54 21.36
N ALA A 152 -3.51 -9.80 20.07
CA ALA A 152 -2.70 -10.93 19.63
C ALA A 152 -1.20 -10.78 19.96
N MET A 153 -0.69 -9.55 20.06
CA MET A 153 0.68 -9.29 20.51
C MET A 153 0.84 -9.54 22.01
N GLU A 154 -0.13 -9.10 22.81
CA GLU A 154 -0.15 -9.35 24.26
C GLU A 154 -0.25 -10.85 24.57
N GLU A 155 -1.06 -11.59 23.83
CA GLU A 155 -1.18 -13.05 23.98
C GLU A 155 0.15 -13.77 23.66
N TYR A 156 0.85 -13.34 22.61
CA TYR A 156 2.11 -13.97 22.20
C TYR A 156 3.28 -13.75 23.17
N ASP A 157 3.31 -12.60 23.84
CA ASP A 157 4.35 -12.24 24.80
C ASP A 157 4.07 -12.81 26.23
N SER A 158 2.92 -13.46 26.45
CA SER A 158 2.48 -14.06 27.73
C SER A 158 3.00 -15.49 27.98
#